data_AF-A0A699XBL9-F1
#
_entry.id   AF-A0A699XBL9-F1
#
_cell.length_a   1.000
_cell.length_b   1.000
_cell.length_c   1.000
_cell.angle_alpha   90.00
_cell.angle_beta   90.00
_cell.angle_gamma   90.00
#
_symmetry.space_group_name_H-M   'P 1'
#
loop_
_entity.id
_entity.type
_entity.pdbx_description
1 polymer ?
#
loop_
_entity_poly.entity_id
_entity_poly.type
_entity_poly.pdbx_seq_one_letter_code
_entity_poly.pdbx_strand_id
1 'polypeptide(L)'
;VYTQHSPRLETTLQDMIKGRLSQQLYPFVEGGGTTKDKPQDIIVFMVGGTTYEEAKMVAQVNASSPGVRVVLGGTTVHNSSSFLEEVEDAVESWP
;
A
#
# COMPACT_ATOMS: atom_id res chain seq x y z
N VAL A 1 -16.24 -12.88 15.30
CA VAL A 1 -15.14 -13.07 14.33
C VAL A 1 -13.95 -12.22 14.80
N TYR A 2 -12.73 -12.76 14.85
CA TYR A 2 -11.57 -12.13 15.49
C TYR A 2 -10.80 -11.12 14.61
N THR A 3 -11.06 -11.11 13.30
CA THR A 3 -10.41 -10.20 12.33
C THR A 3 -11.40 -9.14 11.86
N GLN A 4 -11.62 -8.10 12.67
CA GLN A 4 -12.44 -6.95 12.27
C GLN A 4 -11.60 -5.83 11.65
N HIS A 5 -10.29 -5.87 11.84
CA HIS A 5 -9.34 -4.93 11.25
C HIS A 5 -9.17 -5.19 9.75
N SER A 6 -8.95 -4.11 9.00
CA SER A 6 -8.59 -4.16 7.59
C SER A 6 -7.49 -3.13 7.33
N PRO A 7 -6.38 -3.50 6.67
CA PRO A 7 -5.29 -2.58 6.40
C PRO A 7 -5.78 -1.38 5.59
N ARG A 8 -5.30 -0.17 5.94
CA ARG A 8 -5.66 1.06 5.22
C ARG A 8 -5.37 0.99 3.72
N LEU A 9 -4.36 0.20 3.33
CA LEU A 9 -3.99 -0.04 1.94
C LEU A 9 -5.17 -0.55 1.10
N GLU A 10 -6.12 -1.27 1.69
CA GLU A 10 -7.29 -1.78 0.97
C GLU A 10 -8.13 -0.66 0.38
N THR A 11 -8.49 0.34 1.18
CA THR A 11 -9.32 1.46 0.72
C THR A 11 -8.61 2.26 -0.36
N THR A 12 -7.31 2.52 -0.18
CA THR A 12 -6.48 3.22 -1.17
C THR A 12 -6.42 2.48 -2.50
N LEU A 13 -6.19 1.16 -2.50
CA LEU A 13 -6.17 0.36 -3.73
C LEU A 13 -7.55 0.30 -4.40
N GLN A 14 -8.63 0.14 -3.63
CA GLN A 14 -9.97 0.13 -4.19
C GLN A 14 -10.32 1.47 -4.86
N ASP A 15 -9.95 2.59 -4.25
CA ASP A 15 -10.19 3.91 -4.81
C ASP A 15 -9.35 4.16 -6.06
N MET A 16 -8.11 3.66 -6.08
CA MET A 16 -7.24 3.69 -7.26
C MET A 16 -7.82 2.87 -8.42
N ILE A 17 -8.22 1.61 -8.18
CA ILE A 17 -8.80 0.72 -9.19
C ILE A 17 -10.13 1.27 -9.75
N LYS A 18 -10.91 1.94 -8.90
CA LYS A 18 -12.16 2.60 -9.30
C LYS A 18 -11.94 3.96 -9.98
N GLY A 19 -10.70 4.48 -10.01
CA GLY A 19 -10.38 5.78 -10.61
C GLY A 19 -10.89 6.98 -9.80
N ARG A 20 -11.11 6.82 -8.50
CA ARG A 20 -11.62 7.86 -7.59
C ARG A 20 -10.64 8.25 -6.48
N LEU A 21 -9.38 7.84 -6.60
CA LEU A 21 -8.33 8.22 -5.67
C LEU A 21 -8.13 9.73 -5.69
N SER A 22 -8.08 10.35 -4.51
CA SER A 22 -7.91 11.81 -4.39
C SER A 22 -6.54 12.24 -4.88
N GLN A 23 -6.50 13.05 -5.94
CA GLN A 23 -5.26 13.63 -6.46
C GLN A 23 -4.64 14.67 -5.54
N GLN A 24 -5.42 15.24 -4.61
CA GLN A 24 -4.90 16.17 -3.61
C GLN A 24 -4.05 15.44 -2.56
N LEU A 25 -4.45 14.21 -2.20
CA LEU A 25 -3.70 13.38 -1.24
C LEU A 25 -2.63 12.53 -1.93
N TYR A 26 -2.88 12.11 -3.17
CA TYR A 26 -2.00 11.25 -3.97
C TYR A 26 -1.73 11.92 -5.34
N PRO A 27 -0.92 12.99 -5.37
CA PRO A 27 -0.62 13.69 -6.61
C PRO A 27 0.27 12.86 -7.54
N PHE A 28 0.12 13.08 -8.84
CA PHE A 28 1.10 12.60 -9.81
C PHE A 28 2.37 13.44 -9.74
N VAL A 29 3.52 12.82 -9.92
CA VAL A 29 4.80 13.51 -10.04
C VAL A 29 4.84 14.29 -11.37
N GLU A 30 5.41 15.50 -11.36
CA GLU A 30 5.53 16.32 -12.57
C GLU A 30 6.25 15.57 -13.69
N GLY A 31 5.70 15.66 -14.91
CA GLY A 31 6.19 14.93 -16.08
C GLY A 31 5.75 13.47 -16.18
N GLY A 32 5.08 12.92 -15.16
CA GLY A 32 4.65 11.51 -15.11
C GLY A 32 3.41 11.14 -15.94
N GLY A 33 2.81 12.11 -16.64
CA GLY A 33 1.59 11.91 -17.43
C GLY A 33 0.35 11.72 -16.56
N THR A 34 -0.60 12.65 -16.64
CA THR A 34 -1.93 12.43 -16.03
C THR A 34 -2.74 11.55 -16.96
N THR A 35 -3.15 10.36 -16.52
CA THR A 35 -4.16 9.57 -17.22
C THR A 35 -5.41 9.40 -16.37
N LYS A 36 -6.57 9.41 -17.01
CA LYS A 36 -7.85 9.03 -16.41
C LYS A 36 -8.13 7.53 -16.56
N ASP A 37 -7.23 6.81 -17.22
CA ASP A 37 -7.36 5.38 -17.44
C ASP A 37 -7.16 4.62 -16.13
N LYS A 38 -7.90 3.52 -16.00
CA LYS A 38 -7.75 2.63 -14.85
C LYS A 38 -6.40 1.92 -14.95
N PRO A 39 -5.56 1.99 -13.91
CA PRO A 39 -4.26 1.31 -13.95
C PRO A 39 -4.47 -0.21 -14.01
N GLN A 40 -3.75 -0.86 -14.93
CA GLN A 40 -3.71 -2.31 -15.05
C GLN A 40 -2.63 -2.92 -14.15
N ASP A 41 -1.48 -2.25 -14.07
CA ASP A 41 -0.33 -2.68 -13.28
C ASP A 41 -0.04 -1.65 -12.20
N ILE A 42 -0.03 -2.09 -10.95
CA ILE A 42 0.16 -1.24 -9.78
C ILE A 42 1.33 -1.80 -8.97
N ILE A 43 2.31 -0.95 -8.68
CA ILE A 43 3.42 -1.26 -7.79
C ILE A 43 3.26 -0.40 -6.54
N VAL A 44 3.09 -1.04 -5.40
CA VAL A 44 3.02 -0.39 -4.08
C VAL A 44 4.36 -0.58 -3.40
N PHE A 45 4.97 0.52 -2.96
CA PHE A 45 6.18 0.50 -2.16
C PHE A 45 5.92 1.15 -0.79
N MET A 46 5.97 0.35 0.28
CA MET A 46 5.76 0.80 1.65
C MET A 46 7.10 1.22 2.27
N VAL A 47 7.24 2.52 2.52
CA VAL A 47 8.39 3.08 3.25
C VAL A 47 8.18 2.81 4.74
N GLY A 48 9.21 2.28 5.43
CA GLY A 48 9.08 1.76 6.81
C GLY A 48 8.57 0.32 6.88
N GLY A 49 8.58 -0.37 5.73
CA GLY A 49 8.27 -1.78 5.59
C GLY A 49 6.78 -2.10 5.42
N THR A 50 6.51 -3.37 5.16
CA THR A 50 5.17 -3.91 4.89
C THR A 50 4.90 -5.12 5.78
N THR A 51 3.64 -5.54 5.87
CA THR A 51 3.21 -6.67 6.70
C THR A 51 2.63 -7.82 5.88
N TYR A 52 2.62 -9.02 6.46
CA TYR A 52 1.94 -10.16 5.83
C TYR A 52 0.42 -9.98 5.72
N GLU A 53 -0.19 -9.17 6.59
CA GLU A 53 -1.62 -8.83 6.50
C GLU A 53 -1.90 -8.03 5.22
N GLU A 54 -1.06 -7.04 4.91
CA GLU A 54 -1.14 -6.27 3.66
C GLU A 54 -0.88 -7.14 2.44
N ALA A 55 0.11 -8.04 2.50
CA ALA A 55 0.40 -8.98 1.41
C ALA A 55 -0.80 -9.90 1.13
N LYS A 56 -1.47 -10.40 2.16
CA LYS A 56 -2.71 -11.17 2.03
C LYS A 56 -3.80 -10.35 1.35
N MET A 57 -3.99 -9.09 1.76
CA MET A 57 -4.98 -8.21 1.16
C MET A 57 -4.68 -7.98 -0.33
N VAL A 58 -3.43 -7.71 -0.69
CA VAL A 58 -3.00 -7.55 -2.10
C VAL A 58 -3.26 -8.83 -2.91
N ALA A 59 -2.98 -10.01 -2.35
CA ALA A 59 -3.31 -11.28 -2.99
C ALA A 59 -4.83 -11.43 -3.24
N GLN A 60 -5.67 -11.00 -2.28
CA GLN A 60 -7.12 -11.00 -2.44
C GLN A 60 -7.59 -10.00 -3.51
N VAL A 61 -6.99 -8.82 -3.59
CA VAL A 61 -7.30 -7.83 -4.65
C VAL A 61 -6.97 -8.41 -6.03
N ASN A 62 -5.80 -9.02 -6.21
CA ASN A 62 -5.40 -9.65 -7.46
C ASN A 62 -6.35 -10.79 -7.88
N ALA A 63 -6.84 -11.58 -6.92
CA ALA A 63 -7.78 -12.67 -7.20
C ALA A 63 -9.20 -12.16 -7.53
N SER A 64 -9.61 -11.04 -6.95
CA SER A 64 -10.98 -10.50 -7.05
C SER A 64 -11.17 -9.44 -8.14
N SER A 65 -10.09 -8.88 -8.67
CA SER A 65 -10.12 -7.79 -9.66
C SER A 65 -9.46 -8.21 -10.99
N PRO A 66 -10.19 -8.91 -11.88
CA PRO A 66 -9.67 -9.28 -13.20
C PRO A 66 -9.17 -8.06 -13.98
N GLY A 67 -7.98 -8.15 -14.55
CA GLY A 67 -7.37 -7.07 -15.32
C GLY A 67 -6.54 -6.07 -14.51
N VAL A 68 -6.43 -6.28 -13.19
CA VAL A 68 -5.52 -5.53 -12.31
C VAL A 68 -4.47 -6.47 -11.73
N ARG A 69 -3.20 -6.06 -11.75
CA ARG A 69 -2.08 -6.75 -11.13
C ARG A 69 -1.38 -5.81 -10.16
N VAL A 70 -1.35 -6.20 -8.90
CA VAL A 70 -0.74 -5.43 -7.82
C VAL A 70 0.46 -6.19 -7.28
N VAL A 71 1.61 -5.51 -7.21
CA VAL A 71 2.81 -5.99 -6.53
C VAL A 71 3.05 -5.11 -5.32
N LEU A 72 3.24 -5.73 -4.15
CA LEU A 72 3.57 -5.06 -2.91
C LEU A 72 5.04 -5.30 -2.58
N GLY A 73 5.75 -4.20 -2.34
CA GLY A 73 7.10 -4.20 -1.78
C GLY A 73 7.18 -3.23 -0.61
N GLY A 74 8.27 -3.32 0.13
CA GLY A 74 8.64 -2.38 1.17
C GLY A 74 10.12 -2.50 1.48
N THR A 75 10.62 -1.63 2.35
CA THR A 75 12.02 -1.69 2.81
C THR A 75 12.32 -3.00 3.54
N THR A 76 11.36 -3.47 4.35
CA THR A 76 11.42 -4.71 5.14
C THR A 76 10.03 -5.33 5.21
N VAL A 77 9.92 -6.63 5.52
CA VAL A 77 8.64 -7.25 5.90
C VAL A 77 8.60 -7.42 7.42
N HIS A 78 7.74 -6.64 8.09
CA HIS A 78 7.67 -6.60 9.54
C HIS A 78 6.66 -7.56 10.14
N ASN A 79 7.03 -8.08 11.31
CA ASN A 79 6.10 -8.46 12.36
C ASN A 79 6.07 -7.38 13.45
N SER A 80 5.18 -7.51 14.44
CA SER A 80 5.02 -6.52 15.51
C SER A 80 6.31 -6.24 16.30
N SER A 81 7.17 -7.24 16.52
CA SER A 81 8.41 -7.07 17.28
C SER A 81 9.41 -6.22 16.49
N SER A 82 9.68 -6.63 15.24
CA SER A 82 10.59 -5.89 14.36
C SER A 82 10.12 -4.47 14.04
N PHE A 83 8.79 -4.24 14.03
CA PHE A 83 8.25 -2.90 13.82
C PHE A 83 8.47 -2.01 15.04
N LEU A 84 8.28 -2.52 16.26
CA LEU A 84 8.52 -1.75 17.47
C LEU A 84 10.00 -1.41 17.65
N GLU A 85 10.90 -2.33 17.33
CA GLU A 85 12.35 -2.09 17.30
C GLU A 85 12.71 -0.96 16.31
N GLU A 86 12.21 -1.01 15.07
CA GLU A 86 12.46 0.06 14.08
C GLU A 86 11.90 1.42 14.53
N VAL A 87 10.74 1.43 15.20
CA VAL A 87 10.14 2.66 15.72
C VAL A 87 11.00 3.27 16.84
N GLU A 88 11.53 2.43 17.74
CA GLU A 88 12.43 2.88 18.81
C GLU A 88 13.70 3.51 18.22
N ASP A 89 14.38 2.78 17.32
CA ASP A 89 15.60 3.24 16.66
C ASP A 89 15.37 4.55 15.86
N ALA A 90 14.26 4.63 15.13
CA ALA A 90 13.94 5.80 14.33
C ALA A 90 13.71 7.04 15.20
N VAL A 91 12.98 6.91 16.32
CA VAL A 91 12.65 8.03 17.21
C VAL A 91 13.89 8.54 17.95
N GLU A 92 14.80 7.66 18.36
CA GLU A 92 16.06 8.06 18.99
C GLU A 92 16.96 8.89 18.06
N SER A 93 16.85 8.66 16.75
CA SER A 93 17.63 9.36 15.73
C SER A 93 17.04 10.71 15.29
N TRP A 94 15.88 11.10 15.82
CA TRP A 94 15.24 12.37 15.45
C TRP A 94 15.97 13.58 16.08
N PRO A 95 16.15 14.67 15.31
CA PRO A 95 16.83 15.88 15.76
C PRO A 95 16.03 16.69 16.80
#